data_AF-A0A955W9B1-F1
#
_entry.id   AF-A0A955W9B1-F1
#
_cell.length_a   1.000
_cell.length_b   1.000
_cell.length_c   1.000
_cell.angle_alpha   90.00
_cell.angle_beta   90.00
_cell.angle_gamma   90.00
#
_symmetry.space_group_name_H-M   'P 1'
#
loop_
_entity.id
_entity.type
_entity.pdbx_description
1 polymer ?
#
loop_
_entity_poly.entity_id
_entity_poly.type
_entity_poly.pdbx_seq_one_letter_code
_entity_poly.pdbx_strand_id
1 'polypeptide(L)'
;MSDAIALNPNVQAQIDLINNREAQRRAAGNAELAALENGATPEEAARAFTQVMQGAPAPAARAYVQQAIQMLNITPEGFIALLQTQVAREDEKVLEARNAIENAISASREISARMQVLQAIHQRVSQDGDGDLDIGNGEITINGRVMAMSEAIMEFDLVDELNLGRHQRDGDTSWLNNVKLRVDAVQSAIDGLRQEQQKITSNNELSMITMQQAMQQRGQHLQLVSKVLAMIGDTERAIVGNMR
;
A
#
# COMPACT_ATOMS: atom_id res chain seq x y z
N MET A 1 -36.05 39.12 -9.22
CA MET A 1 -35.76 39.20 -7.77
C MET A 1 -35.29 37.82 -7.36
N SER A 2 -34.08 37.71 -6.84
CA SER A 2 -33.38 36.45 -6.61
C SER A 2 -33.92 35.76 -5.37
N ASP A 3 -34.55 34.60 -5.54
CA ASP A 3 -35.00 33.77 -4.44
C ASP A 3 -33.78 33.19 -3.71
N ALA A 4 -33.54 33.67 -2.48
CA ALA A 4 -32.61 33.05 -1.57
C ALA A 4 -33.19 31.68 -1.17
N ILE A 5 -32.63 30.62 -1.73
CA ILE A 5 -32.93 29.24 -1.33
C ILE A 5 -32.57 29.12 0.15
N ALA A 6 -33.59 29.12 1.01
CA ALA A 6 -33.42 28.83 2.42
C ALA A 6 -32.89 27.39 2.53
N LEU A 7 -31.61 27.26 2.89
CA LEU A 7 -30.99 25.97 3.16
C LEU A 7 -31.76 25.30 4.29
N ASN A 8 -32.02 24.00 4.12
CA ASN A 8 -32.61 23.16 5.14
C ASN A 8 -31.85 23.36 6.47
N PRO A 9 -32.54 23.53 7.63
CA PRO A 9 -31.90 23.74 8.93
C PRO A 9 -30.85 22.66 9.27
N ASN A 10 -31.03 21.45 8.77
CA ASN A 10 -30.08 20.34 8.92
C ASN A 10 -28.81 20.53 8.07
N VAL A 11 -28.92 21.17 6.90
CA VAL A 11 -27.79 21.51 6.02
C VAL A 11 -27.04 22.73 6.58
N GLN A 12 -27.76 23.71 7.13
CA GLN A 12 -27.14 24.85 7.80
C GLN A 12 -26.33 24.42 9.04
N ALA A 13 -26.88 23.51 9.85
CA ALA A 13 -26.16 22.93 10.99
C ALA A 13 -24.92 22.12 10.56
N GLN A 14 -24.96 21.44 9.40
CA GLN A 14 -23.80 20.75 8.83
C GLN A 14 -22.71 21.73 8.37
N ILE A 15 -23.10 22.83 7.74
CA ILE A 15 -22.18 23.90 7.31
C ILE A 15 -21.52 24.56 8.53
N ASP A 16 -22.27 24.83 9.59
CA ASP A 16 -21.74 25.42 10.80
C ASP A 16 -20.74 24.49 11.52
N LEU A 17 -20.94 23.17 11.41
CA LEU A 17 -20.05 22.15 11.98
C LEU A 17 -18.74 22.02 11.18
N ILE A 18 -18.81 22.17 9.85
CA ILE A 18 -17.63 22.23 8.96
C ILE A 18 -16.85 23.52 9.25
N ASN A 19 -17.53 24.66 9.33
CA ASN A 19 -16.91 25.95 9.61
C ASN A 19 -16.21 25.96 10.98
N ASN A 20 -16.79 25.31 12.00
CA ASN A 20 -16.16 25.17 13.32
C ASN A 20 -14.92 24.27 13.29
N ARG A 21 -14.94 23.15 12.56
CA ARG A 21 -13.75 22.29 12.39
C ARG A 21 -12.63 23.01 11.64
N GLU A 22 -12.97 23.79 10.62
CA GLU A 22 -12.00 24.59 9.90
C GLU A 22 -11.43 25.72 10.77
N ALA A 23 -12.24 26.34 11.63
CA ALA A 23 -11.76 27.31 12.61
C ALA A 23 -10.80 26.68 13.62
N GLN A 24 -11.09 25.46 14.09
CA GLN A 24 -10.24 24.74 15.03
C GLN A 24 -8.92 24.28 14.38
N ARG A 25 -8.95 23.83 13.12
CA ARG A 25 -7.74 23.53 12.35
C ARG A 25 -6.90 24.78 12.08
N ARG A 26 -7.52 25.92 11.80
CA ARG A 26 -6.84 27.21 11.66
C ARG A 26 -6.18 27.63 12.97
N ALA A 27 -6.84 27.46 14.11
CA ALA A 27 -6.27 27.75 15.42
C ALA A 27 -5.08 26.83 15.76
N ALA A 28 -5.17 25.53 15.45
CA ALA A 28 -4.09 24.59 15.66
C ALA A 28 -2.89 24.87 14.74
N GLY A 29 -3.13 25.17 13.46
CA GLY A 29 -2.08 25.56 12.52
C GLY A 29 -1.39 26.89 12.90
N ASN A 30 -2.14 27.87 13.42
CA ASN A 30 -1.56 29.11 13.91
C ASN A 30 -0.70 28.89 15.18
N ALA A 31 -1.08 27.95 16.04
CA ALA A 31 -0.29 27.60 17.23
C ALA A 31 1.00 26.85 16.86
N GLU A 32 0.95 26.00 15.84
CA GLU A 32 2.14 25.36 15.27
C GLU A 32 3.09 26.38 14.66
N LEU A 33 2.56 27.30 13.84
CA LEU A 33 3.35 28.34 13.19
C LEU A 33 3.98 29.30 14.20
N ALA A 34 3.22 29.74 15.20
CA ALA A 34 3.72 30.60 16.27
C ALA A 34 4.80 29.90 17.12
N ALA A 35 4.73 28.56 17.28
CA ALA A 35 5.79 27.80 17.95
C ALA A 35 7.07 27.77 17.11
N LEU A 36 6.96 27.52 15.80
CA LEU A 36 8.08 27.54 14.87
C LEU A 36 8.73 28.94 14.78
N GLU A 37 7.93 30.00 14.75
CA GLU A 37 8.41 31.39 14.73
C GLU A 37 9.13 31.79 16.03
N ASN A 38 8.77 31.19 17.16
CA ASN A 38 9.45 31.38 18.44
C ASN A 38 10.67 30.44 18.62
N GLY A 39 11.09 29.74 17.57
CA GLY A 39 12.30 28.90 17.55
C GLY A 39 12.10 27.50 18.14
N ALA A 40 10.86 27.03 18.29
CA ALA A 40 10.59 25.66 18.72
C ALA A 40 11.01 24.65 17.64
N THR A 41 11.42 23.46 18.08
CA THR A 41 11.71 22.36 17.16
C THR A 41 10.44 21.86 16.47
N PRO A 42 10.53 21.23 15.28
CA PRO A 42 9.36 20.69 14.58
C PRO A 42 8.52 19.73 15.44
N GLU A 43 9.14 18.97 16.33
CA GLU A 43 8.44 18.07 17.26
C GLU A 43 7.69 18.83 18.36
N GLU A 44 8.21 19.97 18.82
CA GLU A 44 7.55 20.84 19.81
C GLU A 44 6.41 21.63 19.19
N ALA A 45 6.56 22.07 17.94
CA ALA A 45 5.49 22.70 17.17
C ALA A 45 4.34 21.72 16.88
N ALA A 46 4.67 20.47 16.50
CA ALA A 46 3.68 19.41 16.33
C ALA A 46 2.99 19.06 17.67
N ARG A 47 3.70 19.15 18.80
CA ARG A 47 3.09 19.02 20.14
C ARG A 47 2.17 20.20 20.47
N ALA A 48 2.49 21.42 20.08
CA ALA A 48 1.61 22.59 20.27
C ALA A 48 0.33 22.46 19.44
N PHE A 49 0.44 22.04 18.18
CA PHE A 49 -0.70 21.66 17.33
C PHE A 49 -1.55 20.59 18.03
N THR A 50 -0.89 19.53 18.51
CA THR A 50 -1.56 18.40 19.16
C THR A 50 -2.18 18.79 20.51
N GLN A 51 -1.58 19.70 21.27
CA GLN A 51 -2.11 20.22 22.53
C GLN A 51 -3.35 21.10 22.32
N VAL A 52 -3.37 21.94 21.28
CA VAL A 52 -4.58 22.70 20.90
C VAL A 52 -5.68 21.77 20.39
N MET A 53 -5.27 20.65 19.77
CA MET A 53 -6.18 19.55 19.42
C MET A 53 -6.59 18.68 20.64
N GLN A 54 -5.85 18.68 21.75
CA GLN A 54 -6.04 17.85 22.95
C GLN A 54 -6.63 18.61 24.17
N GLY A 55 -6.58 19.94 24.18
CA GLY A 55 -6.95 20.81 25.30
C GLY A 55 -8.44 21.13 25.40
N ALA A 56 -9.28 20.10 25.44
CA ALA A 56 -10.63 20.06 26.01
C ALA A 56 -11.11 18.60 25.88
N PRO A 57 -11.75 17.99 26.90
CA PRO A 57 -12.39 16.69 26.69
C PRO A 57 -13.48 16.94 25.68
N ALA A 58 -13.37 16.45 24.43
CA ALA A 58 -14.25 16.88 23.36
C ALA A 58 -15.72 16.71 23.78
N PRO A 59 -16.46 17.82 24.06
CA PRO A 59 -17.91 17.77 24.13
C PRO A 59 -18.45 17.24 22.80
N ALA A 60 -17.67 17.42 21.72
CA ALA A 60 -17.89 16.94 20.38
C ALA A 60 -17.76 15.42 20.19
N ALA A 61 -16.94 14.66 20.95
CA ALA A 61 -16.87 13.20 20.75
C ALA A 61 -18.09 12.50 21.35
N ARG A 62 -18.53 12.92 22.53
CA ARG A 62 -19.81 12.47 23.12
C ARG A 62 -20.99 12.90 22.27
N ALA A 63 -21.03 14.16 21.82
CA ALA A 63 -22.07 14.64 20.91
C ALA A 63 -22.06 13.91 19.56
N TYR A 64 -20.89 13.62 18.97
CA TYR A 64 -20.79 12.91 17.69
C TYR A 64 -21.20 11.44 17.80
N VAL A 65 -20.82 10.76 18.88
CA VAL A 65 -21.26 9.38 19.15
C VAL A 65 -22.75 9.34 19.46
N GLN A 66 -23.27 10.25 20.30
CA GLN A 66 -24.70 10.36 20.58
C GLN A 66 -25.51 10.73 19.33
N GLN A 67 -24.99 11.63 18.49
CA GLN A 67 -25.61 12.00 17.22
C GLN A 67 -25.55 10.85 16.21
N ALA A 68 -24.47 10.06 16.15
CA ALA A 68 -24.39 8.88 15.31
C ALA A 68 -25.34 7.77 15.78
N ILE A 69 -25.41 7.53 17.09
CA ILE A 69 -26.37 6.62 17.75
C ILE A 69 -27.81 7.03 17.41
N GLN A 70 -28.13 8.32 17.50
CA GLN A 70 -29.45 8.86 17.18
C GLN A 70 -29.77 8.84 15.69
N MET A 71 -28.81 9.20 14.82
CA MET A 71 -28.98 9.19 13.36
C MET A 71 -29.13 7.79 12.78
N LEU A 72 -28.37 6.83 13.31
CA LEU A 72 -28.39 5.43 12.87
C LEU A 72 -29.43 4.60 13.65
N ASN A 73 -30.11 5.19 14.64
CA ASN A 73 -31.07 4.55 15.52
C ASN A 73 -30.57 3.23 16.13
N ILE A 74 -29.34 3.26 16.65
CA ILE A 74 -28.61 2.11 17.21
C ILE A 74 -28.22 2.38 18.66
N THR A 75 -28.14 1.34 19.48
CA THR A 75 -27.65 1.49 20.86
C THR A 75 -26.13 1.77 20.87
N PRO A 76 -25.57 2.30 21.97
CA PRO A 76 -24.12 2.41 22.13
C PRO A 76 -23.37 1.10 21.87
N GLU A 77 -23.93 -0.03 22.31
CA GLU A 77 -23.39 -1.37 22.04
C GLU A 77 -23.49 -1.74 20.56
N GLY A 78 -24.60 -1.40 19.90
CA GLY A 78 -24.76 -1.55 18.45
C GLY A 78 -23.76 -0.70 17.65
N PHE A 79 -23.45 0.50 18.13
CA PHE A 79 -22.42 1.34 17.53
C PHE A 79 -21.01 0.75 17.72
N ILE A 80 -20.69 0.19 18.90
CA ILE A 80 -19.45 -0.56 19.12
C ILE A 80 -19.37 -1.76 18.16
N ALA A 81 -20.44 -2.53 17.98
CA ALA A 81 -20.49 -3.66 17.07
C ALA A 81 -20.24 -3.24 15.61
N LEU A 82 -20.80 -2.10 15.17
CA LEU A 82 -20.51 -1.53 13.86
C LEU A 82 -19.04 -1.12 13.73
N LEU A 83 -18.46 -0.47 14.74
CA LEU A 83 -17.06 -0.10 14.73
C LEU A 83 -16.13 -1.32 14.71
N GLN A 84 -16.45 -2.37 15.46
CA GLN A 84 -15.73 -3.64 15.41
C GLN A 84 -15.81 -4.28 14.03
N THR A 85 -16.97 -4.22 13.37
CA THR A 85 -17.14 -4.70 11.99
C THR A 85 -16.29 -3.89 11.01
N GLN A 86 -16.20 -2.57 11.18
CA GLN A 86 -15.34 -1.73 10.35
C GLN A 86 -13.85 -2.00 10.61
N VAL A 87 -13.44 -2.22 11.86
CA VAL A 87 -12.06 -2.65 12.19
C VAL A 87 -11.73 -3.98 11.52
N ALA A 88 -12.64 -4.97 11.57
CA ALA A 88 -12.44 -6.25 10.92
C ALA A 88 -12.29 -6.13 9.39
N ARG A 89 -13.07 -5.24 8.75
CA ARG A 89 -12.92 -4.93 7.32
C ARG A 89 -11.59 -4.27 7.00
N GLU A 90 -11.11 -3.34 7.84
CA GLU A 90 -9.78 -2.75 7.63
C GLU A 90 -8.67 -3.78 7.86
N ASP A 91 -8.83 -4.71 8.82
CA ASP A 91 -7.90 -5.82 9.03
C ASP A 91 -7.82 -6.75 7.80
N GLU A 92 -8.97 -7.04 7.17
CA GLU A 92 -9.05 -7.82 5.94
C GLU A 92 -8.29 -7.12 4.79
N LYS A 93 -8.52 -5.83 4.57
CA LYS A 93 -7.79 -5.04 3.56
C LYS A 93 -6.28 -5.01 3.81
N VAL A 94 -5.85 -4.92 5.08
CA VAL A 94 -4.43 -4.97 5.44
C VAL A 94 -3.84 -6.33 5.09
N LEU A 95 -4.57 -7.42 5.37
CA LEU A 95 -4.14 -8.78 5.03
C LEU A 95 -4.03 -8.98 3.52
N GLU A 96 -5.02 -8.54 2.75
CA GLU A 96 -5.03 -8.61 1.28
C GLU A 96 -3.85 -7.83 0.69
N ALA A 97 -3.64 -6.60 1.14
CA ALA A 97 -2.53 -5.76 0.69
C ALA A 97 -1.17 -6.39 1.04
N ARG A 98 -1.03 -6.98 2.24
CA ARG A 98 0.18 -7.71 2.63
C ARG A 98 0.45 -8.89 1.71
N ASN A 99 -0.56 -9.72 1.43
CA ASN A 99 -0.40 -10.87 0.53
C ASN A 99 -0.01 -10.43 -0.88
N ALA A 100 -0.59 -9.33 -1.37
CA ALA A 100 -0.21 -8.74 -2.67
C ALA A 100 1.25 -8.28 -2.69
N ILE A 101 1.73 -7.64 -1.61
CA ILE A 101 3.13 -7.22 -1.46
C ILE A 101 4.06 -8.43 -1.43
N GLU A 102 3.73 -9.48 -0.68
CA GLU A 102 4.54 -10.71 -0.60
C GLU A 102 4.66 -11.39 -1.97
N ASN A 103 3.54 -11.48 -2.71
CA ASN A 103 3.53 -12.00 -4.07
C ASN A 103 4.38 -11.13 -5.02
N ALA A 104 4.28 -9.81 -4.92
CA ALA A 104 5.07 -8.89 -5.74
C ALA A 104 6.58 -9.00 -5.45
N ILE A 105 6.97 -9.18 -4.19
CA ILE A 105 8.37 -9.40 -3.79
C ILE A 105 8.88 -10.71 -4.39
N SER A 106 8.09 -11.79 -4.32
CA SER A 106 8.46 -13.08 -4.90
C SER A 106 8.66 -12.96 -6.41
N ALA A 107 7.69 -12.38 -7.12
CA ALA A 107 7.76 -12.16 -8.57
C ALA A 107 8.95 -11.27 -8.96
N SER A 108 9.24 -10.21 -8.19
CA SER A 108 10.37 -9.32 -8.44
C SER A 108 11.73 -10.04 -8.28
N ARG A 109 11.86 -10.95 -7.31
CA ARG A 109 13.07 -11.79 -7.15
C ARG A 109 13.26 -12.72 -8.34
N GLU A 110 12.18 -13.35 -8.79
CA GLU A 110 12.20 -14.24 -9.95
C GLU A 110 12.60 -13.51 -11.22
N ILE A 111 11.98 -12.36 -11.51
CA ILE A 111 12.34 -11.52 -12.66
C ILE A 111 13.79 -11.06 -12.56
N SER A 112 14.26 -10.66 -11.37
CA SER A 112 15.65 -10.25 -11.18
C SER A 112 16.63 -11.37 -11.48
N ALA A 113 16.32 -12.61 -11.09
CA ALA A 113 17.12 -13.78 -11.42
C ALA A 113 17.14 -14.06 -12.93
N ARG A 114 15.96 -14.05 -13.58
CA ARG A 114 15.83 -14.21 -15.04
C ARG A 114 16.59 -13.11 -15.81
N MET A 115 16.47 -11.85 -15.38
CA MET A 115 17.20 -10.73 -15.99
C MET A 115 18.73 -10.88 -15.85
N GLN A 116 19.22 -11.35 -14.70
CA GLN A 116 20.65 -11.59 -14.50
C GLN A 116 21.17 -12.62 -15.50
N VAL A 117 20.41 -13.71 -15.72
CA VAL A 117 20.75 -14.75 -16.69
C VAL A 117 20.73 -14.19 -18.11
N LEU A 118 19.67 -13.48 -18.50
CA LEU A 118 19.57 -12.86 -19.82
C LEU A 118 20.68 -11.84 -20.09
N GLN A 119 21.13 -11.09 -19.08
CA GLN A 119 22.27 -10.19 -19.22
C GLN A 119 23.59 -10.94 -19.48
N ALA A 120 23.82 -12.05 -18.77
CA ALA A 120 24.98 -12.90 -19.00
C ALA A 120 24.95 -13.53 -20.41
N ILE A 121 23.78 -14.00 -20.84
CA ILE A 121 23.54 -14.49 -22.20
C ILE A 121 23.82 -13.38 -23.22
N HIS A 122 23.24 -12.19 -23.05
CA HIS A 122 23.43 -11.05 -23.94
C HIS A 122 24.91 -10.67 -24.08
N GLN A 123 25.66 -10.64 -22.98
CA GLN A 123 27.09 -10.38 -23.00
C GLN A 123 27.85 -11.46 -23.79
N ARG A 124 27.48 -12.73 -23.64
CA ARG A 124 28.15 -13.84 -24.35
C ARG A 124 27.84 -13.84 -25.84
N VAL A 125 26.59 -13.59 -26.24
CA VAL A 125 26.19 -13.52 -27.65
C VAL A 125 26.79 -12.29 -28.32
N SER A 126 26.86 -11.14 -27.64
CA SER A 126 27.45 -9.91 -28.20
C SER A 126 28.97 -9.95 -28.36
N GLN A 127 29.65 -10.91 -27.72
CA GLN A 127 31.07 -11.21 -27.98
C GLN A 127 31.28 -12.03 -29.25
N ASP A 128 30.23 -12.63 -29.81
CA ASP A 128 30.29 -13.34 -31.07
C ASP A 128 30.24 -12.34 -32.23
N GLY A 129 31.17 -12.49 -33.18
CA GLY A 129 31.43 -11.46 -34.20
C GLY A 129 30.23 -11.18 -35.12
N ASP A 130 29.31 -12.14 -35.24
CA ASP A 130 28.13 -12.06 -36.11
C ASP A 130 26.84 -11.66 -35.37
N GLY A 131 26.88 -11.49 -34.04
CA GLY A 131 25.70 -11.16 -33.22
C GLY A 131 24.67 -12.30 -33.10
N ASP A 132 25.02 -13.49 -33.59
CA ASP A 132 24.23 -14.72 -33.52
C ASP A 132 25.13 -15.83 -32.95
N LEU A 133 24.69 -16.53 -31.90
CA LEU A 133 25.45 -17.63 -31.28
C LEU A 133 24.60 -18.90 -31.23
N ASP A 134 25.18 -20.03 -31.61
CA ASP A 134 24.55 -21.34 -31.35
C ASP A 134 24.53 -21.60 -29.84
N ILE A 135 23.34 -21.82 -29.27
CA ILE A 135 23.17 -21.98 -27.81
C ILE A 135 24.06 -23.12 -27.26
N GLY A 136 24.25 -24.19 -28.03
CA GLY A 136 25.09 -25.32 -27.66
C GLY A 136 26.59 -25.00 -27.53
N ASN A 137 27.05 -23.90 -28.11
CA ASN A 137 28.45 -23.44 -28.07
C ASN A 137 28.65 -22.31 -27.03
N GLY A 138 27.60 -21.93 -26.31
CA GLY A 138 27.62 -20.87 -25.32
C GLY A 138 27.82 -21.38 -23.91
N GLU A 139 28.86 -20.91 -23.24
CA GLU A 139 29.00 -20.99 -21.78
C GLU A 139 28.81 -19.59 -21.17
N ILE A 140 28.11 -19.54 -20.04
CA ILE A 140 27.87 -18.30 -19.28
C ILE A 140 28.21 -18.51 -17.81
N THR A 141 28.58 -17.43 -17.14
CA THR A 141 28.84 -17.44 -15.69
C THR A 141 27.68 -16.81 -14.95
N ILE A 142 27.03 -17.57 -14.08
CA ILE A 142 25.95 -17.10 -13.21
C ILE A 142 26.38 -17.31 -11.77
N ASN A 143 26.42 -16.23 -10.98
CA ASN A 143 26.80 -16.28 -9.57
C ASN A 143 28.14 -17.00 -9.31
N GLY A 144 29.10 -16.86 -10.22
CA GLY A 144 30.43 -17.48 -10.13
C GLY A 144 30.50 -18.95 -10.57
N ARG A 145 29.38 -19.56 -10.98
CA ARG A 145 29.33 -20.90 -11.59
C ARG A 145 29.28 -20.77 -13.11
N VAL A 146 30.20 -21.44 -13.80
CA VAL A 146 30.14 -21.62 -15.25
C VAL A 146 29.10 -22.69 -15.56
N MET A 147 28.22 -22.43 -16.50
CA MET A 147 27.18 -23.35 -16.96
C MET A 147 26.94 -23.20 -18.47
N ALA A 148 26.41 -24.26 -19.08
CA ALA A 148 25.99 -24.22 -20.48
C ALA A 148 24.77 -23.30 -20.62
N MET A 149 24.71 -22.54 -21.72
CA MET A 149 23.61 -21.62 -21.99
C MET A 149 22.27 -22.37 -22.12
N SER A 150 22.26 -23.58 -22.70
CA SER A 150 21.07 -24.42 -22.80
C SER A 150 20.56 -24.88 -21.43
N GLU A 151 21.46 -25.21 -20.50
CA GLU A 151 21.12 -25.53 -19.11
C GLU A 151 20.50 -24.31 -18.42
N ALA A 152 21.11 -23.13 -18.57
CA ALA A 152 20.60 -21.89 -17.99
C ALA A 152 19.21 -21.50 -18.50
N ILE A 153 18.98 -21.60 -19.82
CA ILE A 153 17.69 -21.29 -20.43
C ILE A 153 16.57 -22.18 -19.86
N MET A 154 16.87 -23.44 -19.58
CA MET A 154 15.90 -24.39 -19.03
C MET A 154 15.74 -24.24 -17.51
N GLU A 155 16.84 -24.05 -16.77
CA GLU A 155 16.82 -23.87 -15.31
C GLU A 155 16.04 -22.61 -14.90
N PHE A 156 16.11 -21.55 -15.71
CA PHE A 156 15.46 -20.27 -15.45
C PHE A 156 14.18 -20.03 -16.30
N ASP A 157 13.68 -21.07 -16.97
CA ASP A 157 12.42 -21.05 -17.76
C ASP A 157 12.36 -19.90 -18.78
N LEU A 158 13.43 -19.68 -19.55
CA LEU A 158 13.60 -18.56 -20.48
C LEU A 158 13.16 -18.88 -21.93
N VAL A 159 12.60 -20.08 -22.16
CA VAL A 159 12.25 -20.57 -23.51
C VAL A 159 11.21 -19.67 -24.17
N ASP A 160 10.20 -19.26 -23.40
CA ASP A 160 9.11 -18.42 -23.87
C ASP A 160 9.59 -16.97 -24.05
N GLU A 161 10.39 -16.42 -23.13
CA GLU A 161 10.96 -15.07 -23.22
C GLU A 161 11.86 -14.89 -24.45
N LEU A 162 12.66 -15.90 -24.76
CA LEU A 162 13.55 -15.91 -25.92
C LEU A 162 12.85 -16.34 -27.21
N ASN A 163 11.55 -16.66 -27.15
CA ASN A 163 10.74 -17.12 -28.29
C ASN A 163 11.34 -18.33 -29.03
N LEU A 164 11.94 -19.28 -28.31
CA LEU A 164 12.74 -20.35 -28.92
C LEU A 164 11.91 -21.48 -29.55
N GLY A 165 10.60 -21.30 -29.70
CA GLY A 165 9.69 -22.33 -30.19
C GLY A 165 9.43 -23.39 -29.12
N ARG A 166 8.16 -23.81 -28.99
CA ARG A 166 7.74 -24.77 -27.98
C ARG A 166 8.04 -26.19 -28.48
N HIS A 167 9.28 -26.65 -28.33
CA HIS A 167 9.67 -28.04 -28.59
C HIS A 167 9.96 -28.75 -27.26
N GLN A 168 9.52 -30.03 -27.19
CA GLN A 168 9.19 -30.83 -26.00
C GLN A 168 9.84 -30.45 -24.67
N ARG A 169 8.99 -30.19 -23.66
CA ARG A 169 9.29 -30.11 -22.21
C ARG A 169 9.69 -31.48 -21.60
N ASP A 170 10.28 -32.39 -22.39
CA ASP A 170 10.64 -33.73 -21.93
C ASP A 170 12.11 -33.78 -21.49
N GLY A 171 12.56 -32.83 -20.67
CA GLY A 171 13.88 -32.84 -20.00
C GLY A 171 15.13 -32.85 -20.88
N ASP A 172 14.99 -33.05 -22.19
CA ASP A 172 16.07 -33.09 -23.17
C ASP A 172 16.37 -31.67 -23.63
N THR A 173 17.55 -31.17 -23.28
CA THR A 173 18.03 -29.84 -23.70
C THR A 173 18.76 -29.88 -25.04
N SER A 174 18.95 -31.07 -25.64
CA SER A 174 19.76 -31.25 -26.84
C SER A 174 19.22 -30.52 -28.07
N TRP A 175 17.90 -30.28 -28.11
CA TRP A 175 17.27 -29.51 -29.20
C TRP A 175 17.75 -28.06 -29.22
N LEU A 176 18.05 -27.47 -28.05
CA LEU A 176 18.58 -26.10 -27.96
C LEU A 176 19.97 -25.98 -28.60
N ASN A 177 20.76 -27.06 -28.64
CA ASN A 177 22.14 -27.00 -29.14
C ASN A 177 22.25 -26.56 -30.60
N ASN A 178 21.20 -26.77 -31.40
CA ASN A 178 21.15 -26.41 -32.81
C ASN A 178 20.37 -25.11 -33.07
N VAL A 179 19.97 -24.39 -32.01
CA VAL A 179 19.23 -23.13 -32.12
C VAL A 179 20.21 -21.96 -32.08
N LYS A 180 20.07 -21.06 -33.05
CA LYS A 180 20.80 -19.79 -33.08
C LYS A 180 20.06 -18.75 -32.25
N LEU A 181 20.76 -18.20 -31.27
CA LEU A 181 20.30 -17.11 -30.44
C LEU A 181 20.86 -15.80 -30.94
N ARG A 182 19.98 -14.84 -31.24
CA ARG A 182 20.34 -13.51 -31.71
C ARG A 182 20.45 -12.52 -30.56
N VAL A 183 21.42 -11.61 -30.60
CA VAL A 183 21.53 -10.52 -29.60
C VAL A 183 20.22 -9.74 -29.47
N ASP A 184 19.58 -9.40 -30.59
CA ASP A 184 18.33 -8.64 -30.60
C ASP A 184 17.17 -9.36 -29.89
N ALA A 185 17.10 -10.69 -30.02
CA ALA A 185 16.08 -11.49 -29.35
C ALA A 185 16.28 -11.48 -27.83
N VAL A 186 17.54 -11.59 -27.37
CA VAL A 186 17.89 -11.50 -25.95
C VAL A 186 17.62 -10.09 -25.41
N GLN A 187 17.96 -9.05 -26.17
CA GLN A 187 17.68 -7.67 -25.79
C GLN A 187 16.17 -7.40 -25.67
N SER A 188 15.37 -7.92 -26.62
CA SER A 188 13.90 -7.86 -26.55
C SER A 188 13.35 -8.57 -25.31
N ALA A 189 13.90 -9.72 -24.94
CA ALA A 189 13.51 -10.43 -23.72
C ALA A 189 13.84 -9.63 -22.45
N ILE A 190 15.03 -9.02 -22.39
CA ILE A 190 15.45 -8.14 -21.29
C ILE A 190 14.46 -6.97 -21.15
N ASP A 191 14.10 -6.32 -22.26
CA ASP A 191 13.20 -5.18 -22.22
C ASP A 191 11.76 -5.58 -21.84
N GLY A 192 11.32 -6.77 -22.25
CA GLY A 192 10.06 -7.37 -21.78
C GLY A 192 10.03 -7.57 -20.26
N LEU A 193 11.07 -8.19 -19.70
CA LEU A 193 11.18 -8.39 -18.25
C LEU A 193 11.32 -7.07 -17.48
N ARG A 194 11.98 -6.05 -18.04
CA ARG A 194 12.04 -4.71 -17.44
C ARG A 194 10.65 -4.07 -17.35
N GLN A 195 9.84 -4.17 -18.40
CA GLN A 195 8.47 -3.67 -18.39
C GLN A 195 7.61 -4.41 -17.37
N GLU A 196 7.76 -5.72 -17.27
CA GLU A 196 7.07 -6.52 -16.26
C GLU A 196 7.49 -6.13 -14.83
N GLN A 197 8.79 -5.92 -14.59
CA GLN A 197 9.31 -5.46 -13.30
C GLN A 197 8.75 -4.09 -12.92
N GLN A 198 8.63 -3.16 -13.88
CA GLN A 198 8.01 -1.85 -13.64
C GLN A 198 6.53 -1.99 -13.25
N LYS A 199 5.78 -2.87 -13.93
CA LYS A 199 4.38 -3.14 -13.61
C LYS A 199 4.22 -3.71 -12.20
N ILE A 200 5.05 -4.68 -11.83
CA ILE A 200 5.04 -5.27 -10.47
C ILE A 200 5.40 -4.21 -9.43
N THR A 201 6.41 -3.39 -9.69
CA THR A 201 6.81 -2.30 -8.78
C THR A 201 5.67 -1.32 -8.55
N SER A 202 4.99 -0.88 -9.61
CA SER A 202 3.84 0.03 -9.50
C SER A 202 2.66 -0.61 -8.75
N ASN A 203 2.33 -1.88 -9.03
CA ASN A 203 1.28 -2.59 -8.30
C ASN A 203 1.62 -2.77 -6.81
N ASN A 204 2.90 -2.99 -6.49
CA ASN A 204 3.40 -3.08 -5.12
C ASN A 204 3.29 -1.72 -4.40
N GLU A 205 3.66 -0.61 -5.06
CA GLU A 205 3.48 0.75 -4.54
C GLU A 205 2.01 1.05 -4.22
N LEU A 206 1.10 0.70 -5.12
CA LEU A 206 -0.34 0.82 -4.87
C LEU A 206 -0.80 -0.02 -3.67
N SER A 207 -0.32 -1.26 -3.57
CA SER A 207 -0.64 -2.14 -2.43
C SER A 207 -0.12 -1.57 -1.10
N MET A 208 1.08 -0.98 -1.09
CA MET A 208 1.62 -0.29 0.07
C MET A 208 0.77 0.93 0.45
N ILE A 209 0.31 1.72 -0.52
CA ILE A 209 -0.59 2.85 -0.27
C ILE A 209 -1.91 2.37 0.35
N THR A 210 -2.52 1.32 -0.22
CA THR A 210 -3.74 0.71 0.32
C THR A 210 -3.55 0.22 1.75
N MET A 211 -2.43 -0.44 2.04
CA MET A 211 -2.08 -0.89 3.38
C MET A 211 -1.94 0.28 4.35
N GLN A 212 -1.24 1.35 3.98
CA GLN A 212 -1.07 2.55 4.81
C GLN A 212 -2.42 3.21 5.11
N GLN A 213 -3.31 3.32 4.12
CA GLN A 213 -4.65 3.88 4.30
C GLN A 213 -5.50 3.03 5.24
N ALA A 214 -5.51 1.70 5.04
CA ALA A 214 -6.27 0.78 5.89
C ALA A 214 -5.75 0.81 7.34
N MET A 215 -4.44 0.86 7.54
CA MET A 215 -3.84 1.00 8.88
C MET A 215 -4.21 2.34 9.56
N GLN A 216 -4.23 3.44 8.81
CA GLN A 216 -4.68 4.73 9.33
C GLN A 216 -6.17 4.70 9.74
N GLN A 217 -7.04 4.17 8.89
CA GLN A 217 -8.49 4.03 9.17
C GLN A 217 -8.74 3.11 10.38
N ARG A 218 -8.03 1.98 10.44
CA ARG A 218 -8.05 1.07 11.59
C ARG A 218 -7.66 1.78 12.89
N GLY A 219 -6.60 2.57 12.88
CA GLY A 219 -6.16 3.36 14.03
C GLY A 219 -7.24 4.34 14.51
N GLN A 220 -7.90 5.03 13.57
CA GLN A 220 -9.01 5.94 13.89
C GLN A 220 -10.21 5.20 14.48
N HIS A 221 -10.58 4.04 13.93
CA HIS A 221 -11.69 3.24 14.46
C HIS A 221 -11.39 2.71 15.87
N LEU A 222 -10.17 2.23 16.14
CA LEU A 222 -9.79 1.77 17.47
C LEU A 222 -9.81 2.91 18.51
N GLN A 223 -9.35 4.10 18.14
CA GLN A 223 -9.48 5.28 19.00
C GLN A 223 -10.95 5.63 19.28
N LEU A 224 -11.81 5.49 18.28
CA LEU A 224 -13.24 5.74 18.45
C LEU A 224 -13.89 4.71 19.37
N VAL A 225 -13.57 3.41 19.21
CA VAL A 225 -14.02 2.34 20.13
C VAL A 225 -13.60 2.64 21.57
N SER A 226 -12.33 3.00 21.78
CA SER A 226 -11.81 3.38 23.10
C SER A 226 -12.58 4.56 23.72
N LYS A 227 -12.87 5.60 22.92
CA LYS A 227 -13.67 6.76 23.35
C LYS A 227 -15.11 6.38 23.72
N VAL A 228 -15.74 5.46 22.97
CA VAL A 228 -17.10 4.98 23.26
C VAL A 228 -17.11 4.16 24.56
N LEU A 229 -16.14 3.26 24.76
CA LEU A 229 -16.02 2.48 26.01
C LEU A 229 -15.79 3.39 27.23
N ALA A 230 -14.94 4.40 27.11
CA ALA A 230 -14.72 5.37 28.18
C ALA A 230 -16.02 6.15 28.51
N MET A 231 -16.80 6.51 27.49
CA MET A 231 -18.09 7.18 27.66
C MET A 231 -19.13 6.29 28.36
N ILE A 232 -19.19 5.00 28.04
CA ILE A 232 -20.06 4.05 28.73
C ILE A 232 -19.66 3.96 30.21
N GLY A 233 -18.39 3.75 30.50
CA GLY A 233 -17.90 3.65 31.88
C GLY A 233 -18.06 4.93 32.71
N ASP A 234 -17.99 6.10 32.08
CA ASP A 234 -18.30 7.39 32.73
C ASP A 234 -19.80 7.54 33.01
N THR A 235 -20.65 7.07 32.09
CA THR A 235 -22.11 7.10 32.25
C THR A 235 -22.55 6.16 33.38
N GLU A 236 -21.99 4.96 33.45
CA GLU A 236 -22.22 4.01 34.54
C GLU A 236 -21.80 4.59 35.89
N ARG A 237 -20.62 5.21 35.96
CA ARG A 237 -20.15 5.87 37.19
C ARG A 237 -21.04 7.03 37.63
N ALA A 238 -21.54 7.84 36.69
CA ALA A 238 -22.46 8.93 37.01
C ALA A 238 -23.81 8.41 37.55
N ILE A 239 -24.34 7.32 36.97
CA ILE A 239 -25.58 6.69 37.43
C ILE A 239 -25.39 6.10 38.84
N VAL A 240 -24.32 5.34 39.08
CA VAL A 240 -24.02 4.74 40.40
C VAL A 240 -23.70 5.80 41.45
N GLY A 241 -23.00 6.88 41.07
CA GLY A 241 -22.68 8.00 41.97
C GLY A 241 -23.91 8.77 42.44
N ASN A 242 -24.95 8.88 41.60
CA ASN A 242 -26.22 9.52 41.96
C ASN A 242 -27.18 8.61 42.74
N MET A 243 -26.85 7.32 42.93
CA MET A 243 -27.62 6.37 43.73
C MET A 243 -27.12 6.22 45.17
N ARG A 244 -26.10 7.00 45.58
CA ARG A 244 -25.65 7.14 46.97
C ARG A 244 -26.13 8.45 47.56
#